data_AF-A0A849H4C6-F1
#
_entry.id   AF-A0A849H4C6-F1
#
_cell.length_a   1.000
_cell.length_b   1.000
_cell.length_c   1.000
_cell.angle_alpha   90.00
_cell.angle_beta   90.00
_cell.angle_gamma   90.00
#
_symmetry.space_group_name_H-M   'P 1'
#
loop_
_entity.id
_entity.type
_entity.pdbx_description
1 polymer ?
#
loop_
_entity_poly.entity_id
_entity_poly.type
_entity_poly.pdbx_seq_one_letter_code
_entity_poly.pdbx_strand_id
1 'polypeptide(L)'
;MTAAKNHFNSTLVRAPASLCLLLLGLVGGVGSSPGTVHGQSLRGSTASLDRQEHAARVHDFTYLGSPAQVERFVKAGYLVQVRPNRDFTLHGVSYPFARPEARTFILRLSSQYRRACGEKLVVTSMTRPLTRQPRNASSRSVHPTGMAIDVRRSNSRACRSWLEGVLLSLEEAGVLEATRESYPPHYHVAVYPQPYARYVSNLTARQADSRMASTDREGYTVRAGDSLWEIAQAHGTTVDRLQRENNLRGSRIYAGQRLRLPASR
;
A
#
# COMPACT_ATOMS: atom_id res chain seq x y z
N MET A 1 -45.79 -17.32 -37.71
CA MET A 1 -44.42 -17.85 -37.67
C MET A 1 -43.53 -17.01 -38.56
N THR A 2 -42.84 -16.00 -38.01
CA THR A 2 -41.58 -15.40 -38.49
C THR A 2 -41.32 -14.14 -37.66
N ALA A 3 -40.38 -14.21 -36.71
CA ALA A 3 -39.86 -13.05 -36.01
C ALA A 3 -38.59 -12.59 -36.73
N ALA A 4 -38.61 -11.35 -37.20
CA ALA A 4 -37.51 -10.67 -37.86
C ALA A 4 -36.40 -10.32 -36.86
N LYS A 5 -35.17 -10.42 -37.35
CA LYS A 5 -33.92 -10.06 -36.68
C LYS A 5 -33.85 -8.55 -36.42
N ASN A 6 -33.50 -8.15 -35.20
CA ASN A 6 -32.98 -6.82 -34.92
C ASN A 6 -31.52 -6.92 -34.45
N HIS A 7 -30.62 -6.38 -35.27
CA HIS A 7 -29.23 -6.13 -34.95
C HIS A 7 -29.14 -4.97 -33.95
N PHE A 8 -28.51 -5.22 -32.79
CA PHE A 8 -28.02 -4.16 -31.93
C PHE A 8 -26.50 -4.07 -32.05
N ASN A 9 -26.06 -2.90 -32.51
CA ASN A 9 -24.69 -2.51 -32.76
C ASN A 9 -24.07 -2.06 -31.41
N SER A 10 -23.11 -2.82 -30.86
CA SER A 10 -22.44 -2.45 -29.61
C SER A 10 -21.23 -1.58 -29.88
N THR A 11 -21.40 -0.27 -29.83
CA THR A 11 -20.32 0.71 -29.76
C THR A 11 -19.64 0.64 -28.39
N LEU A 12 -18.43 0.09 -28.37
CA LEU A 12 -17.49 0.16 -27.24
C LEU A 12 -17.03 1.61 -27.02
N VAL A 13 -17.67 2.31 -26.09
CA VAL A 13 -17.12 3.56 -25.55
C VAL A 13 -16.02 3.20 -24.55
N ARG A 14 -14.77 3.40 -24.96
CA ARG A 14 -13.59 3.40 -24.07
C ARG A 14 -13.74 4.55 -23.06
N ALA A 15 -13.88 4.23 -21.78
CA ALA A 15 -13.75 5.20 -20.71
C ALA A 15 -12.28 5.66 -20.59
N PRO A 16 -12.02 6.96 -20.35
CA PRO A 16 -10.67 7.48 -20.24
C PRO A 16 -10.03 7.07 -18.90
N ALA A 17 -8.75 6.72 -18.97
CA ALA A 17 -7.89 6.58 -17.81
C ALA A 17 -7.74 7.95 -17.12
N SER A 18 -8.33 8.13 -15.94
CA SER A 18 -8.11 9.30 -15.09
C SER A 18 -8.52 8.98 -13.65
N LEU A 19 -7.52 8.69 -12.82
CA LEU A 19 -7.19 9.34 -11.53
C LEU A 19 -6.28 8.39 -10.73
N CYS A 20 -5.00 8.39 -11.10
CA CYS A 20 -3.95 7.92 -10.22
C CYS A 20 -3.79 9.01 -9.16
N LEU A 21 -4.41 8.87 -7.98
CA LEU A 21 -4.13 9.72 -6.83
C LEU A 21 -2.71 9.38 -6.33
N LEU A 22 -1.72 10.02 -6.97
CA LEU A 22 -0.40 10.25 -6.39
C LEU A 22 -0.59 11.23 -5.22
N LEU A 23 -0.67 10.71 -4.00
CA LEU A 23 -0.34 11.51 -2.82
C LEU A 23 1.19 11.62 -2.75
N LEU A 24 1.78 12.43 -3.63
CA LEU A 24 3.03 13.11 -3.31
C LEU A 24 2.67 14.21 -2.31
N GLY A 25 2.97 13.98 -1.04
CA GLY A 25 2.89 15.01 -0.02
C GLY A 25 4.00 16.03 -0.22
N LEU A 26 3.62 17.29 -0.47
CA LEU A 26 4.47 18.46 -0.35
C LEU A 26 5.03 18.54 1.08
N VAL A 27 6.36 18.51 1.21
CA VAL A 27 7.07 18.88 2.44
C VAL A 27 7.56 20.31 2.26
N GLY A 28 6.89 21.27 2.91
CA GLY A 28 7.45 22.59 3.21
C GLY A 28 8.18 22.50 4.55
N GLY A 29 9.48 22.74 4.55
CA GLY A 29 10.36 22.49 5.69
C GLY A 29 10.53 23.66 6.66
N VAL A 30 11.01 23.34 7.87
CA VAL A 30 12.01 24.11 8.62
C VAL A 30 12.72 23.18 9.62
N GLY A 31 14.06 23.21 9.66
CA GLY A 31 14.85 22.98 10.89
C GLY A 31 15.60 21.65 11.10
N SER A 32 16.85 21.60 10.62
CA SER A 32 18.06 21.12 11.33
C SER A 32 18.34 19.62 11.57
N SER A 33 19.10 19.00 10.65
CA SER A 33 20.42 18.36 10.91
C SER A 33 20.92 17.64 9.63
N PRO A 34 22.19 17.81 9.20
CA PRO A 34 22.73 17.11 8.05
C PRO A 34 23.18 15.71 8.47
N GLY A 35 22.25 14.77 8.53
CA GLY A 35 22.56 13.36 8.40
C GLY A 35 22.75 13.06 6.92
N THR A 36 23.94 12.66 6.51
CA THR A 36 24.24 12.24 5.14
C THR A 36 23.27 11.14 4.71
N VAL A 37 22.29 11.51 3.88
CA VAL A 37 21.44 10.56 3.15
C VAL A 37 22.38 9.77 2.24
N HIS A 38 22.88 8.63 2.73
CA HIS A 38 23.60 7.66 1.92
C HIS A 38 22.66 7.29 0.77
N GLY A 39 23.10 7.57 -0.45
CA GLY A 39 22.25 7.56 -1.63
C GLY A 39 21.36 6.32 -1.69
N GLN A 40 20.05 6.54 -1.71
CA GLN A 40 19.03 5.53 -1.97
C GLN A 40 19.40 4.83 -3.27
N SER A 41 19.93 3.63 -3.17
CA SER A 41 20.34 2.87 -4.32
C SER A 41 20.03 1.42 -4.03
N LEU A 42 19.37 0.76 -4.97
CA LEU A 42 19.15 -0.68 -4.93
C LEU A 42 20.47 -1.47 -5.09
N ARG A 43 21.62 -0.81 -5.06
CA ARG A 43 22.93 -1.46 -5.08
C ARG A 43 23.21 -1.93 -3.65
N GLY A 44 23.28 -3.25 -3.48
CA GLY A 44 23.70 -3.83 -2.22
C GLY A 44 25.07 -3.32 -1.81
N SER A 45 25.25 -3.10 -0.50
CA SER A 45 26.53 -2.75 0.11
C SER A 45 26.66 -3.45 1.46
N THR A 46 27.88 -3.56 1.98
CA THR A 46 28.10 -4.03 3.35
C THR A 46 27.31 -3.19 4.35
N ALA A 47 27.28 -1.87 4.16
CA ALA A 47 26.49 -0.96 4.98
C ALA A 47 24.98 -1.24 4.93
N SER A 48 24.42 -1.65 3.77
CA SER A 48 23.01 -2.06 3.68
C SER A 48 22.75 -3.31 4.52
N LEU A 49 23.63 -4.32 4.43
CA LEU A 49 23.53 -5.53 5.26
C LEU A 49 23.64 -5.19 6.76
N ASP A 50 24.53 -4.29 7.13
CA ASP A 50 24.70 -3.84 8.53
C ASP A 50 23.46 -3.12 9.05
N ARG A 51 22.81 -2.28 8.23
CA ARG A 51 21.53 -1.64 8.59
C ARG A 51 20.41 -2.64 8.79
N GLN A 52 20.32 -3.65 7.92
CA GLN A 52 19.33 -4.73 8.04
C GLN A 52 19.53 -5.53 9.32
N GLU A 53 20.77 -5.93 9.61
CA GLU A 53 21.12 -6.64 10.83
C GLU A 53 20.87 -5.78 12.07
N HIS A 54 21.25 -4.51 12.04
CA HIS A 54 20.99 -3.56 13.11
C HIS A 54 19.49 -3.42 13.39
N ALA A 55 18.65 -3.28 12.36
CA ALA A 55 17.20 -3.24 12.51
C ALA A 55 16.65 -4.51 13.17
N ALA A 56 17.14 -5.69 12.78
CA ALA A 56 16.76 -6.94 13.44
C ALA A 56 17.14 -6.97 14.93
N ARG A 57 18.33 -6.46 15.28
CA ARG A 57 18.84 -6.41 16.66
C ARG A 57 18.07 -5.41 17.53
N VAL A 58 17.80 -4.21 17.01
CA VAL A 58 17.02 -3.17 17.72
C VAL A 58 15.59 -3.63 18.02
N HIS A 59 15.04 -4.52 17.18
CA HIS A 59 13.73 -5.13 17.42
C HIS A 59 13.78 -6.45 18.22
N ASP A 60 14.94 -6.82 18.75
CA ASP A 60 15.18 -8.07 19.49
C ASP A 60 14.67 -9.31 18.75
N PHE A 61 14.89 -9.36 17.43
CA PHE A 61 14.45 -10.49 16.64
C PHE A 61 15.35 -11.69 16.82
N THR A 62 14.74 -12.79 17.25
CA THR A 62 15.37 -14.10 17.22
C THR A 62 15.64 -14.55 15.79
N TYR A 63 16.90 -14.91 15.52
CA TYR A 63 17.29 -15.61 14.30
C TYR A 63 16.93 -17.09 14.45
N LEU A 64 15.93 -17.55 13.71
CA LEU A 64 15.38 -18.89 13.86
C LEU A 64 16.37 -19.93 13.33
N GLY A 65 16.85 -20.80 14.21
CA GLY A 65 17.87 -21.80 13.89
C GLY A 65 17.34 -22.97 13.10
N SER A 66 16.11 -23.42 13.37
CA SER A 66 15.58 -24.68 12.83
C SER A 66 14.12 -24.59 12.37
N PRO A 67 13.65 -25.52 11.52
CA PRO A 67 12.25 -25.61 11.12
C PRO A 67 11.30 -25.72 12.33
N ALA A 68 11.67 -26.51 13.35
CA ALA A 68 10.88 -26.64 14.57
C ALA A 68 10.76 -25.30 15.33
N GLN A 69 11.77 -24.43 15.28
CA GLN A 69 11.68 -23.10 15.88
C GLN A 69 10.76 -22.18 15.08
N VAL A 70 10.76 -22.27 13.74
CA VAL A 70 9.79 -21.58 12.88
C VAL A 70 8.37 -21.95 13.28
N GLU A 71 8.08 -23.25 13.44
CA GLU A 71 6.76 -23.73 13.86
C GLU A 71 6.35 -23.19 15.24
N ARG A 72 7.28 -23.13 16.21
CA ARG A 72 7.00 -22.52 17.52
C ARG A 72 6.64 -21.05 17.41
N PHE A 73 7.37 -20.29 16.57
CA PHE A 73 7.09 -18.87 16.34
C PHE A 73 5.76 -18.65 15.63
N VAL A 74 5.37 -19.55 14.72
CA VAL A 74 4.04 -19.53 14.10
C VAL A 74 2.95 -19.80 15.14
N LYS A 75 3.11 -20.84 15.96
CA LYS A 75 2.15 -21.18 17.03
C LYS A 75 1.99 -20.06 18.05
N ALA A 76 3.08 -19.36 18.37
CA ALA A 76 3.08 -18.22 19.29
C ALA A 76 2.60 -16.89 18.65
N GLY A 77 2.27 -16.88 17.36
CA GLY A 77 1.79 -15.69 16.66
C GLY A 77 2.87 -14.67 16.26
N TYR A 78 4.14 -14.97 16.52
CA TYR A 78 5.27 -14.12 16.13
C TYR A 78 5.55 -14.13 14.62
N LEU A 79 5.20 -15.23 13.94
CA LEU A 79 5.18 -15.34 12.50
C LEU A 79 3.78 -15.73 12.03
N VAL A 80 3.39 -15.22 10.86
CA VAL A 80 2.08 -15.45 10.25
C VAL A 80 2.22 -16.07 8.86
N GLN A 81 1.27 -16.92 8.49
CA GLN A 81 1.26 -17.54 7.17
C GLN A 81 0.94 -16.51 6.08
N VAL A 82 1.74 -16.55 5.01
CA VAL A 82 1.55 -15.76 3.79
C VAL A 82 1.01 -16.68 2.71
N ARG A 83 -0.26 -16.49 2.33
CA ARG A 83 -0.93 -17.30 1.31
C ARG A 83 -1.02 -16.51 -0.02
N PRO A 84 -0.63 -17.11 -1.16
CA PRO A 84 -0.75 -16.46 -2.47
C PRO A 84 -2.21 -16.14 -2.78
N ASN A 85 -2.43 -15.18 -3.68
CA ASN A 85 -3.76 -14.74 -4.07
C ASN A 85 -3.81 -14.26 -5.53
N ARG A 86 -4.81 -13.44 -5.88
CA ARG A 86 -4.94 -12.90 -7.25
C ARG A 86 -3.82 -11.91 -7.62
N ASP A 87 -3.14 -11.32 -6.64
CA ASP A 87 -2.15 -10.26 -6.82
C ASP A 87 -0.70 -10.79 -6.78
N PHE A 88 -0.44 -11.93 -6.15
CA PHE A 88 0.90 -12.55 -6.11
C PHE A 88 0.90 -14.08 -6.07
N THR A 89 2.02 -14.67 -6.45
CA THR A 89 2.31 -16.11 -6.31
C THR A 89 3.56 -16.35 -5.47
N LEU A 90 3.69 -17.57 -4.96
CA LEU A 90 4.91 -18.06 -4.32
C LEU A 90 5.64 -19.00 -5.28
N HIS A 91 6.96 -18.87 -5.40
CA HIS A 91 7.77 -19.76 -6.23
C HIS A 91 8.97 -20.27 -5.42
N GLY A 92 8.97 -21.57 -5.09
CA GLY A 92 10.08 -22.20 -4.35
C GLY A 92 10.17 -21.78 -2.87
N VAL A 93 9.08 -21.27 -2.27
CA VAL A 93 9.09 -20.82 -0.88
C VAL A 93 8.73 -21.96 0.07
N SER A 94 9.73 -22.56 0.71
CA SER A 94 9.52 -23.70 1.64
C SER A 94 8.90 -23.29 2.99
N TYR A 95 9.13 -22.06 3.43
CA TYR A 95 8.62 -21.54 4.71
C TYR A 95 7.82 -20.26 4.44
N PRO A 96 6.53 -20.38 4.06
CA PRO A 96 5.69 -19.25 3.67
C PRO A 96 5.17 -18.49 4.90
N PHE A 97 6.08 -18.09 5.76
CA PHE A 97 5.83 -17.38 7.00
C PHE A 97 6.65 -16.10 7.02
N ALA A 98 6.11 -15.05 7.61
CA ALA A 98 6.77 -13.78 7.77
C ALA A 98 6.28 -13.09 9.05
N ARG A 99 6.95 -12.03 9.46
CA ARG A 99 6.41 -11.10 10.47
C ARG A 99 5.10 -10.47 9.95
N PRO A 100 4.15 -10.11 10.82
CA PRO A 100 2.86 -9.51 10.40
C PRO A 100 3.01 -8.30 9.47
N GLU A 101 4.02 -7.47 9.71
CA GLU A 101 4.31 -6.26 8.95
C GLU A 101 4.90 -6.58 7.58
N ALA A 102 5.79 -7.58 7.50
CA ALA A 102 6.30 -8.09 6.24
C ALA A 102 5.18 -8.73 5.40
N ARG A 103 4.24 -9.48 6.02
CA ARG A 103 3.03 -9.97 5.33
C ARG A 103 2.17 -8.81 4.82
N THR A 104 1.98 -7.77 5.63
CA THR A 104 1.22 -6.57 5.25
C THR A 104 1.88 -5.86 4.07
N PHE A 105 3.21 -5.76 4.08
CA PHE A 105 4.00 -5.24 2.97
C PHE A 105 3.78 -6.03 1.69
N ILE A 106 3.89 -7.37 1.72
CA ILE A 106 3.65 -8.23 0.55
C ILE A 106 2.25 -7.97 -0.03
N LEU A 107 1.20 -7.98 0.80
CA LEU A 107 -0.18 -7.81 0.35
C LEU A 107 -0.42 -6.44 -0.27
N ARG A 108 0.12 -5.37 0.34
CA ARG A 108 -0.02 -4.01 -0.18
C ARG A 108 0.79 -3.82 -1.46
N LEU A 109 2.04 -4.28 -1.49
CA LEU A 109 2.92 -4.17 -2.65
C LEU A 109 2.36 -4.96 -3.82
N SER A 110 1.95 -6.21 -3.62
CA SER A 110 1.42 -7.05 -4.69
C SER A 110 0.17 -6.48 -5.32
N SER A 111 -0.73 -5.93 -4.50
CA SER A 111 -1.97 -5.33 -4.99
C SER A 111 -1.71 -4.08 -5.84
N GLN A 112 -0.77 -3.24 -5.41
CA GLN A 112 -0.35 -2.06 -6.17
C GLN A 112 0.39 -2.45 -7.45
N TYR A 113 1.30 -3.43 -7.36
CA TYR A 113 2.03 -3.97 -8.48
C TYR A 113 1.08 -4.54 -9.53
N ARG A 114 0.10 -5.36 -9.14
CA ARG A 114 -0.91 -5.93 -10.03
C ARG A 114 -1.72 -4.84 -10.74
N ARG A 115 -2.10 -3.76 -10.05
CA ARG A 115 -2.80 -2.63 -10.66
C ARG A 115 -1.94 -1.85 -11.65
N ALA A 116 -0.68 -1.61 -11.32
CA ALA A 116 0.23 -0.84 -12.16
C ALA A 116 0.74 -1.64 -13.38
N CYS A 117 0.94 -2.93 -13.20
CA CYS A 117 1.68 -3.78 -14.12
C CYS A 117 0.82 -4.80 -14.86
N GLY A 118 -0.36 -5.17 -14.33
CA GLY A 118 -1.15 -6.32 -14.81
C GLY A 118 -0.54 -7.69 -14.48
N GLU A 119 0.74 -7.74 -14.10
CA GLU A 119 1.46 -8.95 -13.70
C GLU A 119 1.20 -9.30 -12.22
N LYS A 120 1.32 -10.59 -11.86
CA LYS A 120 1.37 -11.00 -10.44
C LYS A 120 2.78 -10.79 -9.90
N LEU A 121 2.90 -10.26 -8.69
CA LEU A 121 4.18 -10.25 -7.98
C LEU A 121 4.59 -11.71 -7.71
N VAL A 122 5.88 -12.05 -7.82
CA VAL A 122 6.36 -13.40 -7.52
C VAL A 122 7.32 -13.34 -6.35
N VAL A 123 6.89 -13.85 -5.21
CA VAL A 123 7.71 -13.96 -4.00
C VAL A 123 8.47 -15.28 -4.06
N THR A 124 9.80 -15.20 -3.97
CA THR A 124 10.72 -16.34 -4.13
C THR A 124 11.35 -16.79 -2.82
N SER A 125 11.27 -15.98 -1.77
CA SER A 125 11.73 -16.35 -0.42
C SER A 125 11.04 -15.50 0.65
N MET A 126 10.99 -16.02 1.88
CA MET A 126 10.51 -15.33 3.10
C MET A 126 11.33 -15.79 4.31
N THR A 127 10.70 -16.22 5.41
CA THR A 127 11.43 -16.82 6.53
C THR A 127 12.28 -17.99 6.03
N ARG A 128 13.53 -18.09 6.46
CA ARG A 128 14.37 -19.26 6.18
C ARG A 128 15.27 -19.52 7.39
N PRO A 129 15.09 -20.65 8.11
CA PRO A 129 15.89 -20.90 9.30
C PRO A 129 17.36 -21.11 8.96
N LEU A 130 18.26 -20.87 9.92
CA LEU A 130 19.72 -20.94 9.73
C LEU A 130 20.16 -22.28 9.12
N THR A 131 19.61 -23.39 9.61
CA THR A 131 19.89 -24.76 9.11
C THR A 131 19.42 -25.03 7.67
N ARG A 132 18.69 -24.11 7.05
CA ARG A 132 18.17 -24.24 5.68
C ARG A 132 18.65 -23.12 4.75
N GLN A 133 19.61 -22.30 5.19
CA GLN A 133 20.23 -21.29 4.35
C GLN A 133 20.98 -21.94 3.18
N PRO A 134 20.94 -21.36 1.96
CA PRO A 134 21.74 -21.83 0.85
C PRO A 134 23.23 -21.63 1.16
N ARG A 135 24.10 -22.42 0.51
CA ARG A 135 25.55 -22.41 0.76
C ARG A 135 26.21 -21.04 0.60
N ASN A 136 25.65 -20.19 -0.27
CA ASN A 136 26.13 -18.85 -0.56
C ASN A 136 25.41 -17.75 0.25
N ALA A 137 24.64 -18.09 1.27
CA ALA A 137 24.00 -17.10 2.13
C ALA A 137 25.06 -16.31 2.92
N SER A 138 24.84 -14.99 3.03
CA SER A 138 25.60 -14.15 3.96
C SER A 138 25.34 -14.57 5.40
N SER A 139 26.38 -14.53 6.25
CA SER A 139 26.24 -14.69 7.70
C SER A 139 25.33 -13.62 8.33
N ARG A 140 25.15 -12.48 7.63
CA ARG A 140 24.28 -11.37 8.02
C ARG A 140 22.85 -11.47 7.46
N SER A 141 22.46 -12.64 6.94
CA SER A 141 21.12 -12.82 6.37
C SER A 141 20.03 -12.61 7.42
N VAL A 142 19.07 -11.73 7.13
CA VAL A 142 17.90 -11.48 8.00
C VAL A 142 16.69 -12.36 7.69
N HIS A 143 16.75 -13.26 6.69
CA HIS A 143 15.66 -14.23 6.46
C HIS A 143 15.27 -15.07 7.69
N PRO A 144 16.20 -15.51 8.57
CA PRO A 144 15.84 -16.25 9.76
C PRO A 144 14.94 -15.49 10.74
N THR A 145 14.85 -14.16 10.66
CA THR A 145 14.01 -13.35 11.56
C THR A 145 12.57 -13.23 11.09
N GLY A 146 12.30 -13.57 9.82
CA GLY A 146 11.01 -13.43 9.15
C GLY A 146 10.66 -12.00 8.69
N MET A 147 11.59 -11.04 8.80
CA MET A 147 11.38 -9.66 8.33
C MET A 147 11.67 -9.46 6.84
N ALA A 148 12.38 -10.41 6.21
CA ALA A 148 12.85 -10.29 4.84
C ALA A 148 12.06 -11.13 3.84
N ILE A 149 11.94 -10.63 2.62
CA ILE A 149 11.32 -11.29 1.47
C ILE A 149 12.21 -11.14 0.24
N ASP A 150 12.17 -12.13 -0.65
CA ASP A 150 12.77 -11.99 -1.98
C ASP A 150 11.66 -11.92 -3.03
N VAL A 151 11.79 -10.99 -3.97
CA VAL A 151 10.82 -10.77 -5.05
C VAL A 151 11.50 -10.91 -6.39
N ARG A 152 10.99 -11.78 -7.25
CA ARG A 152 11.53 -11.98 -8.61
C ARG A 152 11.48 -10.68 -9.39
N ARG A 153 12.56 -10.39 -10.10
CA ARG A 153 12.61 -9.26 -11.03
C ARG A 153 11.79 -9.57 -12.29
N SER A 154 10.84 -8.71 -12.64
CA SER A 154 10.04 -8.87 -13.88
C SER A 154 10.90 -8.65 -15.13
N ASN A 155 10.54 -9.31 -16.24
CA ASN A 155 11.17 -9.05 -17.54
C ASN A 155 10.68 -7.72 -18.15
N SER A 156 9.50 -7.24 -17.75
CA SER A 156 8.96 -5.96 -18.21
C SER A 156 9.73 -4.78 -17.62
N ARG A 157 10.32 -3.94 -18.48
CA ARG A 157 11.07 -2.74 -18.05
C ARG A 157 10.19 -1.76 -17.28
N ALA A 158 8.94 -1.57 -17.71
CA ALA A 158 7.99 -0.69 -17.04
C ALA A 158 7.68 -1.20 -15.62
N CYS A 159 7.41 -2.50 -15.47
CA CYS A 159 7.09 -3.10 -14.18
C CYS A 159 8.30 -3.10 -13.23
N ARG A 160 9.51 -3.30 -13.75
CA ARG A 160 10.75 -3.12 -12.99
C ARG A 160 10.89 -1.68 -12.52
N SER A 161 10.78 -0.71 -13.42
CA SER A 161 10.91 0.71 -13.08
C SER A 161 9.90 1.12 -12.01
N TRP A 162 8.66 0.63 -12.11
CA TRP A 162 7.62 0.89 -11.12
C TRP A 162 7.98 0.28 -9.76
N LEU A 163 8.35 -1.00 -9.72
CA LEU A 163 8.70 -1.68 -8.47
C LEU A 163 9.93 -1.04 -7.81
N GLU A 164 10.96 -0.74 -8.58
CA GLU A 164 12.17 -0.08 -8.09
C GLU A 164 11.88 1.32 -7.54
N GLY A 165 11.03 2.10 -8.20
CA GLY A 165 10.59 3.40 -7.69
C GLY A 165 9.84 3.30 -6.37
N VAL A 166 8.96 2.30 -6.23
CA VAL A 166 8.26 2.05 -4.95
C VAL A 166 9.25 1.65 -3.85
N LEU A 167 10.17 0.73 -4.14
CA LEU A 167 11.17 0.29 -3.16
C LEU A 167 12.05 1.45 -2.71
N LEU A 168 12.58 2.25 -3.64
CA LEU A 168 13.39 3.45 -3.32
C LEU A 168 12.61 4.45 -2.47
N SER A 169 11.33 4.68 -2.75
CA SER A 169 10.49 5.59 -1.94
C SER A 169 10.26 5.09 -0.51
N LEU A 170 10.27 3.77 -0.31
CA LEU A 170 10.11 3.16 1.02
C LEU A 170 11.45 3.08 1.77
N GLU A 171 12.57 2.97 1.06
CA GLU A 171 13.91 3.19 1.63
C GLU A 171 14.05 4.65 2.10
N GLU A 172 13.63 5.61 1.28
CA GLU A 172 13.61 7.04 1.63
C GLU A 172 12.77 7.30 2.90
N ALA A 173 11.63 6.63 3.01
CA ALA A 173 10.78 6.70 4.20
C ALA A 173 11.38 5.98 5.43
N GLY A 174 12.51 5.29 5.28
CA GLY A 174 13.19 4.58 6.38
C GLY A 174 12.41 3.36 6.89
N VAL A 175 11.58 2.73 6.05
CA VAL A 175 10.71 1.62 6.47
C VAL A 175 11.11 0.25 5.96
N LEU A 176 12.09 0.21 5.05
CA LEU A 176 12.72 -1.02 4.57
C LEU A 176 14.11 -0.71 4.00
N GLU A 177 14.86 -1.77 3.72
CA GLU A 177 16.00 -1.77 2.80
C GLU A 177 15.71 -2.74 1.64
N ALA A 178 16.12 -2.36 0.44
CA ALA A 178 15.95 -3.13 -0.78
C ALA A 178 17.26 -3.22 -1.58
N THR A 179 17.71 -4.44 -1.82
CA THR A 179 18.91 -4.72 -2.61
C THR A 179 18.55 -5.50 -3.87
N ARG A 180 19.05 -5.05 -5.02
CA ARG A 180 18.97 -5.80 -6.28
C ARG A 180 20.05 -6.88 -6.28
N GLU A 181 19.63 -8.13 -6.50
CA GLU A 181 20.52 -9.28 -6.68
C GLU A 181 20.60 -9.71 -8.14
N SER A 182 21.77 -10.22 -8.52
CA SER A 182 22.10 -10.51 -9.92
C SER A 182 21.86 -11.97 -10.33
N TYR A 183 21.98 -12.93 -9.39
CA TYR A 183 21.85 -14.34 -9.71
C TYR A 183 21.27 -15.18 -8.55
N PRO A 184 20.01 -15.65 -8.65
CA PRO A 184 19.05 -15.29 -9.69
C PRO A 184 18.65 -13.79 -9.63
N PRO A 185 18.06 -13.24 -10.70
CA PRO A 185 17.47 -11.90 -10.69
C PRO A 185 16.29 -11.71 -9.71
N HIS A 186 16.57 -11.18 -8.52
CA HIS A 186 15.53 -10.76 -7.56
C HIS A 186 15.88 -9.46 -6.84
N TYR A 187 14.92 -8.96 -6.07
CA TYR A 187 15.12 -7.94 -5.06
C TYR A 187 15.02 -8.61 -3.71
N HIS A 188 16.06 -8.46 -2.89
CA HIS A 188 16.01 -8.75 -1.47
C HIS A 188 15.43 -7.54 -0.75
N VAL A 189 14.41 -7.73 0.07
CA VAL A 189 13.74 -6.64 0.79
C VAL A 189 13.63 -7.00 2.26
N ALA A 190 14.25 -6.20 3.12
CA ALA A 190 14.14 -6.29 4.57
C ALA A 190 13.17 -5.22 5.08
N VAL A 191 11.98 -5.63 5.50
CA VAL A 191 10.97 -4.70 6.05
C VAL A 191 11.30 -4.40 7.50
N TYR A 192 11.33 -3.12 7.89
CA TYR A 192 11.52 -2.70 9.28
C TYR A 192 10.16 -2.64 9.98
N PRO A 193 9.82 -3.60 10.86
CA PRO A 193 8.42 -3.79 11.21
C PRO A 193 7.77 -2.60 11.92
N GLN A 194 8.41 -2.06 12.97
CA GLN A 194 7.82 -0.91 13.67
C GLN A 194 7.75 0.35 12.78
N PRO A 195 8.81 0.76 12.05
CA PRO A 195 8.70 1.85 11.08
C PRO A 195 7.61 1.62 10.03
N TYR A 196 7.53 0.42 9.45
CA TYR A 196 6.54 0.10 8.42
C TYR A 196 5.10 0.11 8.96
N ALA A 197 4.88 -0.42 10.17
CA ALA A 197 3.57 -0.37 10.82
C ALA A 197 3.11 1.08 11.04
N ARG A 198 4.00 1.95 11.54
CA ARG A 198 3.71 3.38 11.72
C ARG A 198 3.42 4.08 10.39
N TYR A 199 4.21 3.79 9.36
CA TYR A 199 3.99 4.31 8.01
C TYR A 199 2.62 3.91 7.46
N VAL A 200 2.24 2.63 7.59
CA VAL A 200 0.93 2.13 7.18
C VAL A 200 -0.20 2.82 7.97
N SER A 201 -0.06 2.95 9.29
CA SER A 201 -1.04 3.62 10.16
C SER A 201 -1.26 5.08 9.75
N ASN A 202 -0.17 5.81 9.47
CA ASN A 202 -0.25 7.21 9.04
C ASN A 202 -0.92 7.35 7.67
N LEU A 203 -0.64 6.43 6.73
CA LEU A 203 -1.32 6.41 5.44
C LEU A 203 -2.82 6.14 5.60
N THR A 204 -3.21 5.20 6.45
CA THR A 204 -4.62 4.89 6.69
C THR A 204 -5.36 6.03 7.37
N ALA A 205 -4.72 6.71 8.33
CA ALA A 205 -5.28 7.91 8.97
C ALA A 205 -5.51 9.03 7.95
N ARG A 206 -4.51 9.36 7.13
CA ARG A 206 -4.64 10.38 6.07
C ARG A 206 -5.73 10.04 5.05
N GLN A 207 -5.93 8.76 4.74
CA GLN A 207 -7.00 8.31 3.86
C GLN A 207 -8.39 8.39 4.52
N ALA A 208 -8.48 8.19 5.83
CA ALA A 208 -9.71 8.40 6.59
C ALA A 208 -10.05 9.89 6.63
N ASP A 209 -9.08 10.75 6.94
CA ASP A 209 -9.24 12.20 6.97
C ASP A 209 -9.66 12.76 5.61
N SER A 210 -9.04 12.28 4.52
CA SER A 210 -9.42 12.72 3.16
C SER A 210 -10.81 12.25 2.76
N ARG A 211 -11.24 11.05 3.20
CA ARG A 211 -12.62 10.58 3.00
C ARG A 211 -13.61 11.42 3.79
N MET A 212 -13.33 11.70 5.07
CA MET A 212 -14.17 12.58 5.90
C MET A 212 -14.27 13.99 5.30
N ALA A 213 -13.14 14.57 4.86
CA ALA A 213 -13.12 15.86 4.19
C ALA A 213 -13.83 15.84 2.81
N SER A 214 -13.93 14.68 2.15
CA SER A 214 -14.69 14.52 0.91
C SER A 214 -16.19 14.39 1.15
N THR A 215 -16.61 13.71 2.22
CA THR A 215 -18.02 13.66 2.65
C THR A 215 -18.52 15.01 3.15
N ASP A 216 -17.66 15.81 3.78
CA ASP A 216 -17.97 17.21 4.13
C ASP A 216 -18.11 18.13 2.90
N ARG A 217 -17.80 17.64 1.69
CA ARG A 217 -17.80 18.43 0.44
C ARG A 217 -18.79 17.91 -0.60
N GLU A 218 -19.66 16.97 -0.25
CA GLU A 218 -20.70 16.53 -1.18
C GLU A 218 -21.65 17.71 -1.42
N GLY A 219 -21.60 18.24 -2.64
CA GLY A 219 -22.37 19.42 -3.02
C GLY A 219 -23.65 19.01 -3.72
N TYR A 220 -24.78 19.58 -3.31
CA TYR A 220 -26.05 19.41 -4.00
C TYR A 220 -26.31 20.58 -4.94
N THR A 221 -26.56 20.31 -6.22
CA THR A 221 -27.04 21.33 -7.15
C THR A 221 -28.56 21.35 -7.12
N VAL A 222 -29.11 22.45 -6.61
CA VAL A 222 -30.55 22.71 -6.52
C VAL A 222 -31.19 22.58 -7.90
N ARG A 223 -32.27 21.84 -7.98
CA ARG A 223 -33.10 21.62 -9.16
C ARG A 223 -34.34 22.51 -9.08
N ALA A 224 -34.97 22.72 -10.24
CA ALA A 224 -36.23 23.46 -10.28
C ALA A 224 -37.30 22.71 -9.46
N GLY A 225 -37.86 23.37 -8.46
CA GLY A 225 -38.88 22.81 -7.57
C GLY A 225 -38.37 22.36 -6.20
N ASP A 226 -37.06 22.30 -5.97
CA ASP A 226 -36.55 21.88 -4.66
C ASP A 226 -36.79 22.91 -3.55
N SER A 227 -37.01 22.42 -2.34
CA SER A 227 -36.95 23.18 -1.10
C SER A 227 -35.80 22.74 -0.19
N LEU A 228 -35.33 23.63 0.70
CA LEU A 228 -34.32 23.26 1.70
C LEU A 228 -34.76 22.10 2.60
N TRP A 229 -36.06 21.96 2.86
CA TRP A 229 -36.60 20.88 3.70
C TRP A 229 -36.47 19.52 3.00
N GLU A 230 -36.88 19.43 1.74
CA GLU A 230 -36.78 18.20 0.95
C GLU A 230 -35.32 17.79 0.74
N ILE A 231 -34.43 18.75 0.47
CA ILE A 231 -32.99 18.49 0.36
C ILE A 231 -32.44 18.01 1.70
N ALA A 232 -32.77 18.69 2.80
CA ALA A 232 -32.28 18.29 4.12
C ALA A 232 -32.73 16.87 4.50
N GLN A 233 -34.00 16.54 4.26
CA GLN A 233 -34.55 15.21 4.50
C GLN A 233 -33.86 14.15 3.63
N ALA A 234 -33.73 14.40 2.33
CA ALA A 234 -33.11 13.47 1.37
C ALA A 234 -31.64 13.16 1.70
N HIS A 235 -30.95 14.11 2.33
CA HIS A 235 -29.53 14.00 2.67
C HIS A 235 -29.27 13.80 4.18
N GLY A 236 -30.31 13.46 4.96
CA GLY A 236 -30.15 13.10 6.38
C GLY A 236 -29.55 14.23 7.24
N THR A 237 -29.93 15.48 6.97
CA THR A 237 -29.50 16.67 7.72
C THR A 237 -30.72 17.52 8.11
N THR A 238 -30.50 18.68 8.74
CA THR A 238 -31.57 19.63 9.08
C THR A 238 -31.47 20.90 8.25
N VAL A 239 -32.59 21.59 8.05
CA VAL A 239 -32.64 22.89 7.36
C VAL A 239 -31.66 23.87 8.01
N ASP A 240 -31.67 23.98 9.34
CA ASP A 240 -30.77 24.87 10.06
C ASP A 240 -29.29 24.55 9.81
N ARG A 241 -28.94 23.25 9.77
CA ARG A 241 -27.55 22.84 9.53
C ARG A 241 -27.14 23.13 8.09
N LEU A 242 -28.03 22.87 7.13
CA LEU A 242 -27.84 23.19 5.71
C LEU A 242 -27.72 24.70 5.48
N GLN A 243 -28.50 25.52 6.18
CA GLN A 243 -28.43 26.98 6.12
C GLN A 243 -27.10 27.50 6.68
N ARG A 244 -26.69 27.04 7.87
CA ARG A 244 -25.41 27.44 8.47
C ARG A 244 -24.22 27.11 7.58
N GLU A 245 -24.19 25.90 7.03
CA GLU A 245 -23.10 25.44 6.15
C GLU A 245 -22.99 26.27 4.86
N ASN A 246 -24.11 26.83 4.40
CA ASN A 246 -24.19 27.59 3.15
C ASN A 246 -24.33 29.11 3.37
N ASN A 247 -24.21 29.59 4.61
CA ASN A 247 -24.41 30.99 4.99
C ASN A 247 -25.77 31.58 4.51
N LEU A 248 -26.81 30.76 4.50
CA LEU A 248 -28.16 31.18 4.11
C LEU A 248 -28.88 31.79 5.31
N ARG A 249 -29.49 32.97 5.12
CA ARG A 249 -30.28 33.67 6.15
C ARG A 249 -31.78 33.37 6.12
N GLY A 250 -32.21 32.46 5.24
CA GLY A 250 -33.61 32.11 5.02
C GLY A 250 -33.76 30.86 4.15
N SER A 251 -34.99 30.56 3.73
CA SER A 251 -35.31 29.31 3.00
C SER A 251 -35.18 29.41 1.47
N ARG A 252 -34.88 30.60 0.93
CA ARG A 252 -34.82 30.84 -0.51
C ARG A 252 -33.56 30.23 -1.12
N ILE A 253 -33.74 29.40 -2.14
CA ILE A 253 -32.71 28.78 -2.98
C ILE A 253 -33.12 28.87 -4.45
N TYR A 254 -32.15 28.75 -5.37
CA TYR A 254 -32.38 28.87 -6.80
C TYR A 254 -31.91 27.63 -7.55
N ALA A 255 -32.63 27.23 -8.60
CA ALA A 255 -32.18 26.16 -9.49
C ALA A 255 -30.79 26.50 -10.06
N GLY A 256 -29.90 25.51 -10.06
CA GLY A 256 -28.49 25.65 -10.41
C GLY A 256 -27.57 26.08 -9.25
N GLN A 257 -28.12 26.53 -8.11
CA GLN A 257 -27.33 26.87 -6.92
C GLN A 257 -26.67 25.61 -6.36
N ARG A 258 -25.38 25.69 -6.02
CA ARG A 258 -24.66 24.58 -5.38
C ARG A 258 -24.62 24.79 -3.87
N LEU A 259 -25.26 23.88 -3.13
CA LEU A 259 -25.24 23.81 -1.67
C LEU A 259 -24.18 22.82 -1.22
N ARG A 260 -23.45 23.14 -0.15
CA ARG A 260 -22.61 22.22 0.62
C ARG A 260 -23.50 21.42 1.55
N LEU A 261 -23.50 20.10 1.44
CA LEU A 261 -24.25 19.24 2.35
C LEU A 261 -23.42 19.03 3.63
N PRO A 262 -24.00 19.21 4.82
CA PRO A 262 -23.34 18.87 6.07
C PRO A 262 -23.16 17.35 6.18
N ALA A 263 -22.00 16.86 6.61
CA ALA A 263 -21.81 15.42 6.79
C ALA A 263 -22.85 14.81 7.75
N SER A 264 -23.46 13.72 7.33
CA SER A 264 -24.27 12.86 8.19
C SER A 264 -23.37 12.33 9.30
N ARG A 265 -23.68 12.65 10.56
CA ARG A 265 -22.99 12.07 11.73
C ARG A 265 -23.62 10.73 12.08
#